data_AF-A0A8K0TB89-F1
#
_entry.id   AF-A0A8K0TB89-F1
#
_cell.length_a   1.000
_cell.length_b   1.000
_cell.length_c   1.000
_cell.angle_alpha   90.00
_cell.angle_beta   90.00
_cell.angle_gamma   90.00
#
_symmetry.space_group_name_H-M   'P 1'
#
loop_
_entity.id
_entity.type
_entity.pdbx_description
1 polymer ?
#
loop_
_entity_poly.entity_id
_entity_poly.type
_entity_poly.pdbx_seq_one_letter_code
_entity_poly.pdbx_strand_id
1 'polypeptide(L)'
;MKFSAPTWAAVASTLVSMVSPAAAVPLCALNCFTNVIAEHPPLTCTEANMFLCFCKSPFLAVTFHECVCNECATPALAEEAIAFGLDTCVEYNAPIDWLPTTCVA
;
A
#
# COMPACT_ATOMS: atom_id res chain seq x y z
N MET A 1 58.09 -5.64 7.65
CA MET A 1 56.61 -5.58 7.68
C MET A 1 56.11 -6.89 7.07
N LYS A 2 55.53 -7.78 7.88
CA LYS A 2 55.23 -9.17 7.50
C LYS A 2 53.72 -9.39 7.60
N PHE A 3 53.13 -9.81 6.48
CA PHE A 3 51.72 -10.10 6.28
C PHE A 3 51.29 -11.35 7.05
N SER A 4 50.08 -11.34 7.62
CA SER A 4 49.28 -12.53 7.92
C SER A 4 47.80 -12.14 7.94
N ALA A 5 47.08 -12.52 6.90
CA ALA A 5 45.63 -12.41 6.79
C ALA A 5 44.98 -13.68 7.37
N PRO A 6 43.95 -13.58 8.23
CA PRO A 6 43.23 -14.75 8.68
C PRO A 6 42.25 -15.23 7.59
N THR A 7 42.41 -16.47 7.18
CA THR A 7 41.49 -17.24 6.34
C THR A 7 40.15 -17.43 7.05
N TRP A 8 39.14 -16.67 6.65
CA TRP A 8 37.75 -16.90 7.06
C TRP A 8 36.97 -17.33 5.82
N ALA A 9 36.48 -18.57 5.87
CA ALA A 9 35.68 -19.19 4.83
C ALA A 9 34.38 -18.41 4.61
N ALA A 10 34.10 -18.05 3.36
CA ALA A 10 32.82 -17.49 2.96
C ALA A 10 31.76 -18.60 3.04
N VAL A 11 30.97 -18.60 4.11
CA VAL A 11 29.72 -19.38 4.18
C VAL A 11 28.68 -18.63 3.37
N ALA A 12 28.44 -19.08 2.14
CA ALA A 12 27.32 -18.61 1.32
C ALA A 12 26.01 -19.16 1.90
N SER A 13 25.34 -18.35 2.72
CA SER A 13 23.98 -18.64 3.17
C SER A 13 23.01 -18.38 2.01
N THR A 14 22.61 -19.42 1.29
CA THR A 14 21.44 -19.38 0.42
C THR A 14 20.19 -19.28 1.30
N LEU A 15 19.79 -18.05 1.62
CA LEU A 15 18.46 -17.77 2.17
C LEU A 15 17.44 -18.06 1.07
N VAL A 16 16.90 -19.28 1.07
CA VAL A 16 15.65 -19.58 0.38
C VAL A 16 14.56 -18.88 1.16
N SER A 17 14.17 -17.68 0.72
CA SER A 17 13.00 -17.00 1.23
C SER A 17 11.77 -17.80 0.79
N MET A 18 11.22 -18.60 1.71
CA MET A 18 9.85 -19.08 1.60
C MET A 18 8.91 -17.86 1.60
N VAL A 19 8.58 -17.40 0.40
CA VAL A 19 7.50 -16.41 0.18
C VAL A 19 6.19 -17.13 0.49
N SER A 20 5.72 -17.00 1.73
CA SER A 20 4.31 -17.20 2.04
C SER A 20 3.52 -16.19 1.20
N PRO A 21 2.49 -16.58 0.45
CA PRO A 21 1.60 -15.65 -0.22
C PRO A 21 0.62 -15.08 0.83
N ALA A 22 1.14 -14.37 1.84
CA ALA A 22 0.34 -13.29 2.38
C ALA A 22 0.25 -12.30 1.24
N ALA A 23 -0.95 -11.95 0.78
CA ALA A 23 -1.13 -10.89 -0.21
C ALA A 23 -0.34 -9.68 0.28
N ALA A 24 0.81 -9.43 -0.35
CA ALA A 24 1.69 -8.38 0.10
C ALA A 24 0.94 -7.09 -0.21
N VAL A 25 0.53 -6.36 0.82
CA VAL A 25 -0.10 -5.06 0.63
C VAL A 25 0.85 -4.24 -0.25
N PRO A 26 0.39 -3.73 -1.40
CA PRO A 26 1.26 -2.97 -2.28
C PRO A 26 1.84 -1.80 -1.48
N LEU A 27 3.17 -1.67 -1.42
CA LEU A 27 3.80 -0.59 -0.66
C LEU A 27 3.29 0.79 -1.13
N CYS A 28 2.96 0.90 -2.42
CA CYS A 28 2.32 2.08 -2.98
C CYS A 28 0.96 2.40 -2.33
N ALA A 29 0.12 1.40 -2.08
CA ALA A 29 -1.17 1.58 -1.41
C ALA A 29 -0.98 2.13 0.01
N LEU A 30 -0.05 1.55 0.79
CA LEU A 30 0.25 2.02 2.15
C LEU A 30 0.76 3.46 2.16
N ASN A 31 1.67 3.78 1.23
CA ASN A 31 2.26 5.11 1.13
C ASN A 31 1.19 6.15 0.74
N CYS A 32 0.38 5.86 -0.28
CA CYS A 32 -0.70 6.75 -0.70
C CYS A 32 -1.76 6.92 0.37
N PHE A 33 -2.19 5.86 1.05
CA PHE A 33 -3.14 5.97 2.14
C PHE A 33 -2.59 6.85 3.28
N THR A 34 -1.34 6.61 3.69
CA THR A 34 -0.70 7.38 4.75
C THR A 34 -0.58 8.85 4.38
N ASN A 35 -0.15 9.16 3.16
CA ASN A 35 0.00 10.53 2.68
C ASN A 35 -1.35 11.25 2.59
N VAL A 36 -2.37 10.60 2.02
CA VAL A 36 -3.73 11.19 1.92
C VAL A 36 -4.29 11.52 3.29
N ILE A 37 -4.15 10.62 4.27
CA ILE A 37 -4.61 10.90 5.64
C ILE A 37 -3.78 11.99 6.32
N ALA A 38 -2.47 12.07 6.04
CA ALA A 38 -1.60 13.09 6.61
C ALA A 38 -1.88 14.50 6.03
N GLU A 39 -2.10 14.60 4.73
CA GLU A 39 -2.36 15.86 4.01
C GLU A 39 -3.83 16.30 4.12
N HIS A 40 -4.73 15.33 4.23
CA HIS A 40 -6.17 15.54 4.34
C HIS A 40 -6.74 14.80 5.55
N PRO A 41 -6.33 15.17 6.77
CA PRO A 41 -6.82 14.51 7.97
C PRO A 41 -8.34 14.65 8.06
N PRO A 42 -9.10 13.54 8.23
CA PRO A 42 -10.55 13.59 8.32
C PRO A 42 -10.99 14.08 9.71
N LEU A 43 -10.69 15.34 10.03
CA LEU A 43 -10.88 15.94 11.36
C LEU A 43 -12.33 15.92 11.86
N THR A 44 -13.30 15.80 10.94
CA THR A 44 -14.73 15.75 11.24
C THR A 44 -15.29 14.32 11.28
N CYS A 45 -14.49 13.32 10.94
CA CYS A 45 -14.94 11.93 10.94
C CYS A 45 -14.94 11.36 12.36
N THR A 46 -16.06 10.76 12.76
CA THR A 46 -16.29 10.17 14.09
C THR A 46 -16.38 8.66 14.06
N GLU A 47 -15.94 8.03 12.97
CA GLU A 47 -15.97 6.58 12.81
C GLU A 47 -14.92 5.88 13.71
N ALA A 48 -15.10 4.58 13.89
CA ALA A 48 -14.28 3.79 14.82
C ALA A 48 -12.78 3.76 14.46
N ASN A 49 -12.42 4.03 13.21
CA ASN A 49 -11.03 4.06 12.74
C ASN A 49 -10.89 4.87 11.44
N MET A 50 -9.64 5.15 11.05
CA MET A 50 -9.33 5.96 9.88
C MET A 50 -9.67 5.26 8.54
N PHE A 51 -9.66 3.93 8.48
CA PHE A 51 -10.07 3.22 7.27
C PHE A 51 -11.55 3.42 7.01
N LEU A 52 -12.40 3.34 8.04
CA LEU A 52 -13.83 3.60 7.87
C LEU A 52 -14.13 5.08 7.55
N CYS A 53 -13.33 6.01 8.08
CA CYS A 53 -13.37 7.42 7.67
C CYS A 53 -13.02 7.61 6.19
N PHE A 54 -11.97 6.93 5.73
CA PHE A 54 -11.59 6.89 4.34
C PHE A 54 -12.73 6.34 3.48
N CYS A 55 -13.30 5.18 3.85
CA CYS A 55 -14.36 4.52 3.10
C CYS A 55 -15.64 5.35 2.96
N LYS A 56 -15.92 6.22 3.93
CA LYS A 56 -17.09 7.11 3.94
C LYS A 56 -16.82 8.51 3.37
N SER A 57 -15.59 8.78 2.92
CA SER A 57 -15.22 10.07 2.36
C SER A 57 -14.91 9.95 0.86
N PRO A 58 -15.80 10.44 -0.03
CA PRO A 58 -15.55 10.44 -1.46
C PRO A 58 -14.27 11.20 -1.82
N PHE A 59 -13.99 12.29 -1.10
CA PHE A 59 -12.78 13.07 -1.30
C PHE A 59 -11.52 12.24 -1.03
N LEU A 60 -11.44 11.56 0.13
CA LEU A 60 -10.26 10.75 0.45
C LEU A 60 -10.10 9.56 -0.50
N ALA A 61 -11.20 8.92 -0.89
CA ALA A 61 -11.18 7.82 -1.85
C ALA A 61 -10.67 8.26 -3.23
N VAL A 62 -11.11 9.42 -3.72
CA VAL A 62 -10.60 9.99 -4.98
C VAL A 62 -9.13 10.39 -4.86
N THR A 63 -8.71 11.09 -3.80
CA THR A 63 -7.32 11.50 -3.63
C THR A 63 -6.38 10.30 -3.49
N PHE A 64 -6.82 9.22 -2.85
CA PHE A 64 -6.08 7.96 -2.82
C PHE A 64 -5.94 7.34 -4.21
N HIS A 65 -7.03 7.28 -4.98
CA HIS A 65 -7.01 6.77 -6.36
C HIS A 65 -6.04 7.57 -7.22
N GLU A 66 -6.10 8.91 -7.15
CA GLU A 66 -5.19 9.79 -7.88
C GLU A 66 -3.74 9.59 -7.45
N CYS A 67 -3.46 9.47 -6.15
CA CYS A 67 -2.12 9.17 -5.66
C CYS A 67 -1.61 7.84 -6.24
N VAL A 68 -2.43 6.79 -6.15
CA VAL A 68 -2.08 5.46 -6.64
C VAL A 68 -1.78 5.49 -8.14
N CYS A 69 -2.60 6.20 -8.92
CA CYS A 69 -2.41 6.31 -10.36
C CYS A 69 -1.19 7.14 -10.78
N ASN A 70 -0.70 8.04 -9.93
CA ASN A 70 0.48 8.85 -10.22
C ASN A 70 1.77 8.25 -9.67
N GLU A 71 1.73 7.57 -8.52
CA GLU A 71 2.91 7.17 -7.75
C GLU A 71 3.26 5.67 -7.89
N CYS A 72 2.30 4.81 -8.23
CA CYS A 72 2.60 3.39 -8.41
C CYS A 72 3.42 3.16 -9.70
N ALA A 73 4.49 2.37 -9.58
CA ALA A 73 5.48 2.19 -10.65
C ALA A 73 4.93 1.56 -11.94
N THR A 74 3.83 0.80 -11.86
CA THR A 74 3.21 0.15 -13.02
C THR A 74 1.68 0.14 -12.89
N PRO A 75 0.93 0.07 -14.01
CA PRO A 75 -0.52 -0.02 -13.98
C PRO A 75 -1.04 -1.22 -13.17
N ALA A 76 -0.40 -2.38 -13.28
CA ALA A 76 -0.78 -3.57 -12.53
C ALA A 76 -0.66 -3.36 -11.01
N LEU A 77 0.43 -2.73 -10.55
CA LEU A 77 0.60 -2.39 -9.13
C LEU A 77 -0.42 -1.33 -8.68
N ALA A 78 -0.82 -0.41 -9.56
CA ALA A 78 -1.84 0.57 -9.27
C ALA A 78 -3.23 -0.08 -9.11
N GLU A 79 -3.58 -1.00 -10.00
CA GLU A 79 -4.82 -1.78 -9.91
C GLU A 79 -4.87 -2.63 -8.62
N GLU A 80 -3.76 -3.30 -8.27
CA GLU A 80 -3.64 -4.03 -7.00
C GLU A 80 -3.78 -3.08 -5.78
N ALA A 81 -3.22 -1.87 -5.85
CA ALA A 81 -3.32 -0.89 -4.78
C ALA A 81 -4.74 -0.31 -4.65
N ILE A 82 -5.43 -0.05 -5.76
CA ILE A 82 -6.85 0.35 -5.76
C ILE A 82 -7.70 -0.77 -5.16
N ALA A 83 -7.51 -2.01 -5.62
CA ALA A 83 -8.22 -3.17 -5.11
C ALA A 83 -8.02 -3.32 -3.59
N PHE A 84 -6.80 -3.16 -3.08
CA PHE A 84 -6.54 -3.17 -1.65
C PHE A 84 -7.37 -2.12 -0.88
N GLY A 85 -7.43 -0.88 -1.39
CA GLY A 85 -8.24 0.18 -0.79
C GLY A 85 -9.73 -0.14 -0.79
N LEU A 86 -10.25 -0.70 -1.89
CA LEU A 86 -11.65 -1.10 -2.03
C LEU A 86 -12.01 -2.30 -1.13
N ASP A 87 -11.16 -3.32 -1.09
CA ASP A 87 -11.33 -4.52 -0.27
C ASP A 87 -11.33 -4.15 1.22
N THR A 88 -10.46 -3.23 1.63
CA THR A 88 -10.48 -2.66 2.99
C THR A 88 -11.86 -2.09 3.34
N CYS A 89 -12.50 -1.40 2.39
CA CYS A 89 -13.83 -0.83 2.59
C CYS A 89 -14.95 -1.88 2.62
N VAL A 90 -14.78 -3.01 1.93
CA VAL A 90 -15.66 -4.17 2.09
C VAL A 90 -15.53 -4.76 3.50
N GLU A 91 -14.31 -4.93 4.01
CA GLU A 91 -14.05 -5.47 5.36
C GLU A 91 -14.68 -4.60 6.47
N TYR A 92 -14.72 -3.29 6.27
CA TYR A 92 -15.38 -2.34 7.19
C TYR A 92 -16.87 -2.11 6.91
N ASN A 93 -17.49 -2.92 6.05
CA ASN A 93 -18.92 -2.86 5.70
C ASN A 93 -19.35 -1.47 5.17
N ALA A 94 -18.47 -0.84 4.39
CA ALA A 94 -18.68 0.45 3.72
C ALA A 94 -18.13 0.42 2.28
N PRO A 95 -18.61 -0.49 1.42
CA PRO A 95 -18.06 -0.68 0.07
C PRO A 95 -18.17 0.59 -0.79
N ILE A 96 -17.17 0.77 -1.67
CA ILE A 96 -17.09 1.87 -2.64
C ILE A 96 -17.21 1.27 -4.05
N ASP A 97 -18.38 1.36 -4.66
CA ASP A 97 -18.62 0.78 -6.00
C ASP A 97 -18.56 1.83 -7.13
N TRP A 98 -18.43 3.11 -6.79
CA TRP A 98 -18.43 4.23 -7.74
C TRP A 98 -17.02 4.66 -8.18
N LEU A 99 -15.98 4.22 -7.48
CA LEU A 99 -14.60 4.57 -7.78
C LEU A 99 -14.06 3.66 -8.90
N PRO A 100 -13.37 4.20 -9.92
CA PRO A 100 -12.78 3.39 -10.97
C PRO A 100 -11.77 2.38 -10.42
N THR A 101 -11.81 1.14 -10.89
CA THR A 101 -10.87 0.08 -10.48
C THR A 101 -9.53 0.12 -11.22
N THR A 102 -9.38 1.06 -12.16
CA THR A 102 -8.21 1.20 -13.03
C THR A 102 -7.79 2.66 -13.11
N CYS A 103 -6.52 2.90 -13.44
CA CYS A 103 -6.01 4.22 -13.77
C CYS A 103 -6.28 4.52 -15.25
N VAL A 104 -7.06 5.57 -15.53
CA VAL A 104 -7.31 6.01 -16.90
C VAL A 104 -6.09 6.81 -17.36
N ALA A 105 -5.52 6.43 -18.49
CA ALA A 105 -4.39 7.12 -19.12
C ALA A 105 -4.81 8.44 -19.80
#